data_AF-A0A2W4RZM5-F1
#
_entry.id   AF-A0A2W4RZM5-F1
#
_cell.length_a   1.000
_cell.length_b   1.000
_cell.length_c   1.000
_cell.angle_alpha   90.00
_cell.angle_beta   90.00
_cell.angle_gamma   90.00
#
_symmetry.space_group_name_H-M   'P 1'
#
loop_
_entity.id
_entity.type
_entity.pdbx_description
1 polymer ?
#
loop_
_entity_poly.entity_id
_entity_poly.type
_entity_poly.pdbx_seq_one_letter_code
_entity_poly.pdbx_strand_id
1 'polypeptide(L)'
;MRMDYKSDPSGGPIQTMLDTAFGGLIAGGRSFEPWFRAATRSNLEAYSLMSRRTLAYLELPMRLSQCRSPQDFASEQMRFWQDMFRQYAECGQKVMGAWIEFAQKASRSGGKNGEKERDYITFPEPEEAGTSSRKSGERQAA
;
A
#
# COMPACT_ATOMS: atom_id res chain seq x y z
N MET A 1 -35.00 13.58 -43.28
CA MET A 1 -34.61 12.76 -42.11
C MET A 1 -33.25 13.25 -41.62
N ARG A 2 -33.21 14.03 -40.53
CA ARG A 2 -31.97 14.29 -39.79
C ARG A 2 -31.85 13.19 -38.74
N MET A 3 -30.75 12.45 -38.79
CA MET A 3 -30.36 11.49 -37.75
C MET A 3 -29.56 12.28 -36.71
N ASP A 4 -30.19 12.58 -35.57
CA ASP A 4 -29.53 13.18 -34.44
C ASP A 4 -28.71 12.09 -33.74
N TYR A 5 -27.41 12.03 -34.05
CA TYR A 5 -26.45 11.13 -33.43
C TYR A 5 -26.20 11.62 -32.00
N LYS A 6 -27.06 11.23 -31.06
CA LYS A 6 -26.77 11.34 -29.63
C LYS A 6 -25.56 10.45 -29.36
N SER A 7 -24.39 11.05 -29.29
CA SER A 7 -23.19 10.44 -28.73
C SER A 7 -23.51 10.02 -27.30
N ASP A 8 -23.78 8.73 -27.13
CA ASP A 8 -23.99 8.11 -25.82
C ASP A 8 -22.70 8.28 -25.01
N PRO A 9 -22.71 8.98 -23.86
CA PRO A 9 -21.53 9.15 -23.01
C PRO A 9 -21.11 7.84 -22.33
N SER A 10 -21.96 6.82 -22.38
CA SER A 10 -21.56 5.45 -22.10
C SER A 10 -20.86 4.90 -23.34
N GLY A 11 -19.53 4.98 -23.35
CA GLY A 11 -18.72 4.25 -24.30
C GLY A 11 -19.29 2.84 -24.49
N GLY A 12 -19.56 2.45 -25.75
CA GLY A 12 -20.33 1.24 -26.05
C GLY A 12 -19.73 -0.06 -25.44
N PRO A 13 -20.36 -1.23 -25.66
CA PRO A 13 -19.99 -2.49 -25.01
C PRO A 13 -18.48 -2.84 -25.08
N ILE A 14 -17.82 -2.44 -26.16
CA ILE A 14 -16.38 -2.62 -26.40
C ILE A 14 -15.54 -1.72 -25.47
N GLN A 15 -15.96 -0.49 -25.21
CA GLN A 15 -15.26 0.46 -24.34
C GLN A 15 -15.36 0.01 -22.88
N THR A 16 -16.53 -0.44 -22.43
CA THR A 16 -16.71 -1.07 -21.10
C THR A 16 -15.85 -2.33 -20.93
N MET A 17 -15.72 -3.16 -21.97
CA MET A 17 -14.82 -4.31 -21.96
C MET A 17 -13.35 -3.91 -21.84
N LEU A 18 -12.91 -2.91 -22.61
CA LEU A 18 -11.55 -2.39 -22.55
C LEU A 18 -11.25 -1.76 -21.19
N ASP A 19 -12.14 -0.94 -20.65
CA ASP A 19 -11.99 -0.32 -19.32
C ASP A 19 -11.92 -1.37 -18.21
N THR A 20 -12.68 -2.45 -18.32
CA THR A 20 -12.62 -3.56 -17.37
C THR A 20 -11.29 -4.32 -17.49
N ALA A 21 -10.84 -4.57 -18.72
CA ALA A 21 -9.58 -5.27 -18.97
C ALA A 21 -8.36 -4.46 -18.50
N PHE A 22 -8.28 -3.18 -18.90
CA PHE A 22 -7.20 -2.28 -18.48
C PHE A 22 -7.32 -1.93 -16.99
N GLY A 23 -8.53 -1.76 -16.46
CA GLY A 23 -8.76 -1.56 -15.02
C GLY A 23 -8.27 -2.74 -14.19
N GLY A 24 -8.52 -3.97 -14.63
CA GLY A 24 -8.00 -5.18 -14.00
C GLY A 24 -6.46 -5.27 -14.05
N LEU A 25 -5.86 -4.92 -15.19
CA LEU A 25 -4.40 -4.86 -15.35
C LEU A 25 -3.77 -3.81 -14.41
N ILE A 26 -4.34 -2.61 -14.34
CA ILE A 26 -3.86 -1.51 -13.49
C ILE A 26 -4.04 -1.86 -12.00
N ALA A 27 -5.16 -2.48 -11.63
CA ALA A 27 -5.39 -2.96 -10.27
C ALA A 27 -4.40 -4.06 -9.86
N GLY A 28 -4.11 -5.00 -10.77
CA GLY A 28 -3.09 -6.04 -10.58
C GLY A 28 -1.66 -5.50 -10.49
N GLY A 29 -1.36 -4.39 -11.17
CA GLY A 29 -0.06 -3.71 -11.04
C GLY A 29 0.08 -2.99 -9.69
N ARG A 30 -0.97 -2.30 -9.23
CA ARG A 30 -0.98 -1.55 -7.96
C ARG A 30 -0.88 -2.45 -6.72
N SER A 31 -1.37 -3.69 -6.80
CA SER A 31 -1.23 -4.64 -5.69
C SER A 31 0.21 -5.11 -5.45
N PHE A 32 1.09 -4.97 -6.44
CA PHE A 32 2.53 -5.28 -6.30
C PHE A 32 3.36 -4.13 -5.72
N GLU A 33 2.91 -2.89 -5.87
CA GLU A 33 3.59 -1.70 -5.36
C GLU A 33 3.97 -1.78 -3.86
N PRO A 34 3.06 -2.14 -2.93
CA PRO A 34 3.40 -2.19 -1.50
C PRO A 34 4.42 -3.30 -1.19
N TRP A 35 4.41 -4.40 -1.95
CA TRP A 35 5.40 -5.48 -1.82
C TRP A 35 6.78 -5.01 -2.27
N PHE A 36 6.89 -4.41 -3.46
CA PHE A 36 8.16 -3.87 -3.97
C PHE A 36 8.74 -2.82 -3.03
N ARG A 37 7.89 -1.97 -2.46
CA ARG A 37 8.30 -0.98 -1.47
C ARG A 37 8.88 -1.61 -0.21
N ALA A 38 8.25 -2.65 0.32
CA ALA A 38 8.77 -3.39 1.47
C ALA A 38 10.11 -4.07 1.15
N ALA A 39 10.18 -4.79 0.03
CA ALA A 39 11.39 -5.47 -0.43
C ALA A 39 12.56 -4.50 -0.64
N THR A 40 12.32 -3.36 -1.30
CA THR A 40 13.36 -2.35 -1.53
C THR A 40 13.87 -1.78 -0.21
N ARG A 41 12.97 -1.46 0.73
CA ARG A 41 13.36 -0.99 2.07
C ARG A 41 14.17 -2.04 2.83
N SER A 42 13.77 -3.30 2.80
CA SER A 42 14.52 -4.38 3.45
C SER A 42 15.93 -4.53 2.87
N ASN A 43 16.07 -4.46 1.54
CA ASN A 43 17.37 -4.53 0.88
C ASN A 43 18.26 -3.34 1.27
N LEU A 44 17.73 -2.12 1.31
CA LEU A 44 18.49 -0.94 1.72
C LEU A 44 18.98 -1.03 3.17
N GLU A 45 18.17 -1.56 4.08
CA GLU A 45 18.62 -1.78 5.46
C GLU A 45 19.70 -2.87 5.55
N ALA A 46 19.61 -3.94 4.74
CA ALA A 46 20.65 -4.95 4.65
C ALA A 46 21.98 -4.36 4.13
N TYR A 47 21.95 -3.55 3.06
CA TYR A 47 23.15 -2.86 2.57
C TYR A 47 23.71 -1.86 3.58
N SER A 48 22.83 -1.14 4.31
CA SER A 48 23.26 -0.23 5.37
C SER A 48 23.95 -0.97 6.50
N LEU A 49 23.42 -2.13 6.92
CA LEU A 49 24.05 -2.98 7.92
C LEU A 49 25.41 -3.48 7.43
N MET A 50 25.49 -4.01 6.20
CA MET A 50 26.74 -4.47 5.61
C MET A 50 27.79 -3.36 5.59
N SER A 51 27.44 -2.16 5.12
CA SER A 51 28.36 -1.02 5.10
C SER A 51 28.90 -0.67 6.49
N ARG A 52 28.02 -0.56 7.51
CA ARG A 52 28.45 -0.27 8.89
C ARG A 52 29.35 -1.36 9.46
N ARG A 53 29.05 -2.62 9.18
CA ARG A 53 29.86 -3.76 9.61
C ARG A 53 31.22 -3.78 8.94
N THR A 54 31.27 -3.54 7.63
CA THR A 54 32.54 -3.43 6.89
C THR A 54 33.43 -2.34 7.48
N LEU A 55 32.89 -1.15 7.73
CA LEU A 55 33.65 -0.06 8.36
C LEU A 55 34.14 -0.46 9.76
N ALA A 56 33.30 -1.09 10.58
CA ALA A 56 33.68 -1.55 11.91
C ALA A 56 34.82 -2.60 11.87
N TYR A 57 34.86 -3.48 10.87
CA TYR A 57 35.96 -4.43 10.69
C TYR A 57 37.26 -3.75 10.24
N LEU A 58 37.17 -2.72 9.39
CA LEU A 58 38.34 -1.94 8.96
C LEU A 58 38.93 -1.12 10.10
N GLU A 59 38.10 -0.60 11.01
CA GLU A 59 38.54 0.15 12.18
C GLU A 59 39.08 -0.73 13.32
N LEU A 60 38.71 -2.01 13.36
CA LEU A 60 39.10 -2.94 14.42
C LEU A 60 40.63 -3.03 14.63
N PRO A 61 41.48 -3.28 13.61
CA PRO A 61 42.93 -3.35 13.82
C PRO A 61 43.52 -2.04 14.34
N MET A 62 42.98 -0.88 13.93
CA MET A 62 43.42 0.41 14.44
C MET A 62 43.11 0.54 15.94
N ARG A 63 41.91 0.17 16.38
CA ARG A 63 41.52 0.21 17.79
C ARG A 63 42.35 -0.77 18.63
N LEU A 64 42.55 -1.99 18.14
CA LEU A 64 43.34 -3.01 18.84
C LEU A 64 44.81 -2.60 18.99
N SER A 65 45.38 -1.86 18.04
CA SER A 65 46.76 -1.35 18.15
C SER A 65 46.97 -0.34 19.29
N GLN A 66 45.89 0.25 19.81
CA GLN A 66 45.93 1.23 20.90
C GLN A 66 45.81 0.59 22.29
N CYS A 67 45.41 -0.68 22.37
CA CYS A 67 45.30 -1.42 23.63
C CYS A 67 46.69 -1.62 24.25
N ARG A 68 46.88 -1.19 25.50
CA ARG A 68 48.16 -1.34 26.23
C ARG A 68 48.13 -2.49 27.23
N SER A 69 46.95 -3.01 27.55
CA SER A 69 46.76 -4.14 28.44
C SER A 69 45.79 -5.19 27.86
N PRO A 70 45.85 -6.45 28.31
CA PRO A 70 44.84 -7.47 27.97
C PRO A 70 43.43 -7.09 28.40
N GLN A 71 43.28 -6.28 29.46
CA GLN A 71 41.97 -5.79 29.91
C GLN A 71 41.36 -4.80 28.90
N ASP A 72 42.18 -3.95 28.28
CA ASP A 72 41.74 -3.04 27.21
C ASP A 72 41.27 -3.81 25.97
N PHE A 73 41.94 -4.94 25.67
CA PHE A 73 41.51 -5.81 24.59
C PHE A 73 40.12 -6.42 24.87
N ALA A 74 39.92 -6.96 26.07
CA ALA A 74 38.65 -7.57 26.45
C ALA A 74 37.49 -6.56 26.44
N SER A 75 37.75 -5.31 26.86
CA SER A 75 36.74 -4.25 26.84
C SER A 75 36.36 -3.84 25.42
N GLU A 76 37.34 -3.65 24.52
CA GLU A 76 37.08 -3.34 23.10
C GLU A 76 36.38 -4.50 22.39
N GLN A 77 36.74 -5.75 22.71
CA GLN A 77 36.06 -6.93 22.19
C GLN A 77 34.59 -6.94 22.60
N MET A 78 34.29 -6.70 23.89
CA MET A 78 32.91 -6.66 24.38
C MET A 78 32.11 -5.52 23.74
N ARG A 79 32.71 -4.35 23.62
CA ARG A 79 32.12 -3.17 22.96
C ARG A 79 31.77 -3.48 21.49
N PHE A 80 32.67 -4.13 20.77
CA PHE A 80 32.41 -4.55 19.38
C PHE A 80 31.20 -5.48 19.27
N TRP A 81 31.07 -6.44 20.19
CA TRP A 81 29.91 -7.34 20.23
C TRP A 81 28.62 -6.61 20.58
N GLN A 82 28.64 -5.71 21.56
CA GLN A 82 27.47 -4.89 21.93
C GLN A 82 27.00 -4.04 20.75
N ASP A 83 27.91 -3.34 20.08
CA ASP A 83 27.61 -2.54 18.89
C ASP A 83 27.05 -3.41 17.77
N MET A 84 27.63 -4.61 17.58
CA MET A 84 27.12 -5.58 16.61
C MET A 84 25.68 -5.97 16.93
N PHE A 85 25.40 -6.48 18.13
CA PHE A 85 24.06 -6.92 18.50
C PHE A 85 23.02 -5.80 18.33
N ARG A 86 23.38 -4.59 18.73
CA ARG A 86 22.54 -3.40 18.53
C ARG A 86 22.23 -3.16 17.05
N GLN A 87 23.24 -3.15 16.18
CA GLN A 87 23.06 -2.91 14.74
C GLN A 87 22.19 -3.98 14.07
N TYR A 88 22.37 -5.26 14.43
CA TYR A 88 21.56 -6.34 13.91
C TYR A 88 20.10 -6.26 14.41
N ALA A 89 19.89 -5.94 15.68
CA ALA A 89 18.56 -5.75 16.25
C ALA A 89 17.83 -4.57 15.58
N GLU A 90 18.50 -3.43 15.41
CA GLU A 90 17.97 -2.26 14.71
C GLU A 90 17.59 -2.59 13.26
N CYS A 91 18.46 -3.29 12.52
CA CYS A 91 18.16 -3.73 11.15
C CYS A 91 16.94 -4.67 11.12
N GLY A 92 16.90 -5.66 12.01
CA GLY A 92 15.79 -6.61 12.11
C GLY A 92 14.45 -5.91 12.40
N GLN A 93 14.42 -4.99 13.35
CA GLN A 93 13.24 -4.20 13.68
C GLN A 93 12.70 -3.42 12.48
N LYS A 94 13.59 -2.77 11.71
CA LYS A 94 13.19 -1.99 10.53
C LYS A 94 12.73 -2.85 9.36
N VAL A 95 13.41 -3.96 9.11
CA VAL A 95 13.00 -4.93 8.09
C VAL A 95 11.61 -5.47 8.43
N MET A 96 11.41 -5.91 9.67
CA MET A 96 10.11 -6.38 10.14
C MET A 96 9.04 -5.29 10.05
N GLY A 97 9.37 -4.04 10.42
CA GLY A 97 8.47 -2.90 10.27
C GLY A 97 8.00 -2.70 8.82
N ALA A 98 8.91 -2.79 7.85
CA ALA A 98 8.57 -2.67 6.43
C ALA A 98 7.60 -3.77 5.97
N TRP A 99 7.78 -5.01 6.45
CA TRP A 99 6.90 -6.13 6.12
C TRP A 99 5.54 -6.08 6.86
N ILE A 100 5.51 -5.59 8.09
CA ILE A 100 4.26 -5.35 8.83
C ILE A 100 3.43 -4.28 8.12
N GLU A 101 4.06 -3.17 7.68
CA GLU A 101 3.40 -2.14 6.88
C GLU A 101 2.81 -2.70 5.58
N PHE A 102 3.54 -3.58 4.90
CA PHE A 102 3.03 -4.30 3.74
C PHE A 102 1.81 -5.17 4.08
N ALA A 103 1.90 -6.01 5.12
CA ALA A 103 0.82 -6.90 5.52
C ALA A 103 -0.46 -6.13 5.90
N GLN A 104 -0.31 -4.99 6.60
CA GLN A 104 -1.43 -4.10 6.93
C GLN A 104 -2.09 -3.50 5.69
N LYS A 105 -1.29 -3.06 4.70
CA LYS A 105 -1.83 -2.53 3.43
C LYS A 105 -2.49 -3.61 2.58
N ALA A 106 -1.90 -4.80 2.51
CA ALA A 106 -2.47 -5.94 1.79
C ALA A 106 -3.83 -6.34 2.38
N SER A 107 -3.94 -6.44 3.71
CA SER A 107 -5.20 -6.74 4.42
C SER A 107 -6.30 -5.71 4.14
N ARG A 108 -5.97 -4.40 4.10
CA ARG A 108 -6.92 -3.34 3.76
C ARG A 108 -7.40 -3.38 2.31
N SER A 109 -6.59 -3.90 1.38
CA SER A 109 -6.95 -4.00 -0.04
C SER A 109 -7.89 -5.17 -0.36
N GLY A 110 -7.92 -6.21 0.48
CA GLY A 110 -8.78 -7.39 0.30
C GLY A 110 -10.24 -7.20 0.71
N GLY A 111 -10.60 -6.05 1.30
CA GLY A 111 -11.92 -5.81 1.92
C GLY A 111 -12.93 -5.01 1.09
N LYS A 112 -12.63 -4.57 -0.14
CA LYS A 112 -13.52 -3.70 -0.94
C LYS A 112 -13.91 -4.31 -2.29
N ASN A 113 -14.44 -5.53 -2.26
CA ASN A 113 -15.18 -6.10 -3.41
C ASN A 113 -16.71 -6.02 -3.24
N GLY A 114 -17.22 -5.26 -2.26
CA GLY A 114 -18.63 -5.35 -1.85
C GLY A 114 -19.50 -4.10 -1.99
N GLU A 115 -18.96 -2.92 -2.31
CA GLU A 115 -19.81 -1.73 -2.39
C GLU A 115 -19.25 -0.75 -3.41
N LYS A 116 -19.75 -0.85 -4.64
CA LYS A 116 -19.66 0.27 -5.59
C LYS A 116 -20.54 1.37 -5.00
N GLU A 117 -19.93 2.35 -4.36
CA GLU A 117 -20.56 3.62 -3.99
C GLU A 117 -21.14 4.20 -5.28
N ARG A 118 -22.46 4.09 -5.44
CA ARG A 118 -23.18 4.63 -6.59
C ARG A 118 -23.32 6.12 -6.33
N ASP A 119 -22.51 6.90 -7.02
CA ASP A 119 -22.56 8.36 -6.95
C ASP A 119 -23.84 8.82 -7.66
N TYR A 120 -24.93 8.97 -6.91
CA TYR A 120 -26.18 9.51 -7.43
C TYR A 120 -26.09 11.03 -7.42
N ILE A 121 -26.07 11.63 -8.62
CA ILE A 121 -26.31 13.06 -8.77
C ILE A 121 -27.79 13.30 -8.44
N THR A 122 -28.07 13.83 -7.26
CA THR A 122 -29.42 14.31 -6.91
C THR A 122 -29.69 15.58 -7.71
N PHE A 123 -30.48 15.45 -8.76
CA PHE A 123 -31.03 16.60 -9.47
C PHE A 123 -32.19 17.16 -8.62
N PRO A 124 -32.17 18.44 -8.21
CA PRO A 124 -33.34 19.08 -7.62
C PRO A 124 -34.41 19.15 -8.72
N GLU A 125 -35.47 18.37 -8.57
CA GLU A 125 -36.67 18.51 -9.40
C GLU A 125 -37.28 19.89 -9.10
N PRO A 126 -37.53 20.74 -10.12
CA PRO A 126 -38.21 22.00 -9.88
C PRO A 126 -39.64 21.72 -9.41
N GLU A 127 -40.03 22.30 -8.27
CA GLU A 127 -41.42 22.32 -7.83
C GLU A 127 -42.28 23.01 -8.88
N GLU A 128 -43.02 22.24 -9.67
CA GLU A 128 -44.21 22.74 -10.34
C GLU A 128 -45.45 22.34 -9.55
N ALA A 129 -46.06 23.37 -8.98
CA ALA A 129 -47.26 23.29 -8.17
C ALA A 129 -48.47 22.77 -8.95
N GLY A 130 -49.07 21.68 -8.43
CA GLY A 130 -50.52 21.52 -8.32
C GLY A 130 -51.30 21.01 -9.53
N THR A 131 -51.84 19.79 -9.42
CA THR A 131 -53.30 19.58 -9.42
C THR A 131 -53.67 18.17 -8.94
N SER A 132 -54.63 18.14 -8.01
CA SER A 132 -55.23 16.96 -7.39
C SER A 132 -56.08 16.12 -8.35
N SER A 133 -56.07 14.78 -8.23
CA SER A 133 -57.30 13.99 -8.36
C SER A 133 -57.25 12.61 -7.69
N ARG A 134 -57.89 12.56 -6.51
CA ARG A 134 -58.84 11.56 -5.96
C ARG A 134 -58.57 10.04 -6.02
N LYS A 135 -58.63 9.44 -4.81
CA LYS A 135 -59.02 8.07 -4.42
C LYS A 135 -59.99 7.34 -5.38
N SER A 136 -59.69 6.08 -5.68
CA SER A 136 -60.61 4.91 -5.83
C SER A 136 -59.77 3.73 -6.36
N GLY A 137 -59.76 2.49 -5.87
CA GLY A 137 -60.53 1.75 -4.87
C GLY A 137 -59.96 0.31 -4.85
N GLU A 138 -60.23 -0.43 -3.78
CA GLU A 138 -60.01 -1.87 -3.63
C GLU A 138 -60.37 -2.71 -4.86
N ARG A 139 -59.55 -3.75 -5.14
CA ARG A 139 -60.01 -5.14 -5.26
C ARG A 139 -58.84 -6.13 -5.29
N GLN A 140 -58.84 -7.02 -4.30
CA GLN A 140 -58.20 -8.33 -4.33
C GLN A 140 -58.69 -9.16 -5.54
N ALA A 141 -57.83 -10.03 -6.05
CA ALA A 141 -58.23 -11.32 -6.61
C ALA A 141 -57.14 -12.36 -6.31
N ALA A 142 -57.41 -13.17 -5.29
CA ALA A 142 -57.19 -14.61 -5.32
C ALA A 142 -58.58 -15.25 -5.44
#